data_AF-A0A445EUX7-F1
#
_entry.id   AF-A0A445EUX7-F1
#
_cell.length_a   1.000
_cell.length_b   1.000
_cell.length_c   1.000
_cell.angle_alpha   90.00
_cell.angle_beta   90.00
_cell.angle_gamma   90.00
#
_symmetry.space_group_name_H-M   'P 1'
#
loop_
_entity.id
_entity.type
_entity.pdbx_description
1 polymer ?
#
loop_
_entity_poly.entity_id
_entity_poly.type
_entity_poly.pdbx_seq_one_letter_code
_entity_poly.pdbx_strand_id
1 'polypeptide(L)'
;MEITAVAEKDAELRRSAFKPNSPACKAVVDQVLKIIDKGDSDLLIPCVKAIGNLARTFRATETRIIGPLVRLLDEREAEISREASISLTKFAGKDNYLHVDHSKAIISAGGAKHLVQLVYLGEQIVQKSALVLLSYIALHVPDSEELAQAEVLGVLEWASKQPNVTQDEALEALLQESKSRLELYQSRGSRGFHKLHQ
;
A
#
# COMPACT_ATOMS: atom_id res chain seq x y z
N MET A 1 14.06 -13.69 -5.31
CA MET A 1 15.16 -13.03 -4.58
C MET A 1 15.16 -13.44 -3.11
N GLU A 2 15.89 -14.50 -2.79
CA GLU A 2 15.86 -15.12 -1.45
C GLU A 2 16.49 -14.24 -0.36
N ILE A 3 17.60 -13.57 -0.65
CA ILE A 3 18.31 -12.73 0.34
C ILE A 3 17.45 -11.58 0.88
N THR A 4 16.63 -10.96 0.02
CA THR A 4 15.72 -9.89 0.46
C THR A 4 14.62 -10.43 1.36
N ALA A 5 14.13 -11.65 1.13
CA ALA A 5 13.11 -12.28 1.96
C ALA A 5 13.64 -12.61 3.37
N VAL A 6 14.92 -12.97 3.48
CA VAL A 6 15.58 -13.12 4.78
C VAL A 6 15.73 -11.75 5.46
N ALA A 7 16.19 -10.73 4.72
CA ALA A 7 16.35 -9.37 5.24
C ALA A 7 15.03 -8.68 5.63
N GLU A 8 13.91 -9.11 5.04
CA GLU A 8 12.59 -8.69 5.47
C GLU A 8 12.35 -9.08 6.93
N LYS A 9 12.79 -10.26 7.38
CA LYS A 9 12.56 -10.73 8.76
C LYS A 9 13.70 -10.39 9.72
N ASP A 10 14.91 -10.21 9.19
CA ASP A 10 16.12 -9.97 9.97
C ASP A 10 16.56 -8.49 9.90
N ALA A 11 16.43 -7.79 11.03
CA ALA A 11 16.83 -6.39 11.14
C ALA A 11 18.35 -6.18 11.12
N GLU A 12 19.14 -7.14 11.58
CA GLU A 12 20.60 -7.05 11.52
C GLU A 12 21.08 -7.22 10.08
N LEU A 13 20.61 -8.25 9.39
CA LEU A 13 20.93 -8.48 7.98
C LEU A 13 20.52 -7.28 7.12
N ARG A 14 19.33 -6.73 7.37
CA ARG A 14 18.86 -5.53 6.67
C ARG A 14 19.83 -4.35 6.82
N ARG A 15 20.32 -4.10 8.04
CA ARG A 15 21.26 -2.99 8.32
C ARG A 15 22.66 -3.25 7.77
N SER A 16 23.13 -4.50 7.80
CA SER A 16 24.49 -4.86 7.39
C SER A 16 24.63 -4.99 5.87
N ALA A 17 23.69 -5.70 5.22
CA ALA A 17 23.76 -6.02 3.79
C ALA A 17 23.13 -4.94 2.89
N PHE A 18 22.05 -4.28 3.33
CA PHE A 18 21.31 -3.31 2.52
C PHE A 18 21.48 -1.88 3.02
N LYS A 19 22.72 -1.38 3.00
CA LYS A 19 23.03 0.00 3.38
C LYS A 19 22.51 0.97 2.31
N PRO A 20 21.45 1.77 2.54
CA PRO A 20 20.84 2.61 1.50
C PRO A 20 21.78 3.67 0.93
N ASN A 21 22.82 4.03 1.69
CA ASN A 21 23.79 5.05 1.30
C ASN A 21 24.94 4.49 0.46
N SER A 22 25.09 3.17 0.33
CA SER A 22 26.20 2.60 -0.43
C SER A 22 25.96 2.77 -1.94
N PRO A 23 27.00 3.09 -2.75
CA PRO A 23 26.86 3.18 -4.20
C PRO A 23 26.32 1.90 -4.83
N ALA A 24 26.74 0.74 -4.32
CA ALA A 24 26.27 -0.56 -4.81
C ALA A 24 24.77 -0.77 -4.56
N CYS A 25 24.27 -0.47 -3.36
CA CYS A 25 22.85 -0.60 -3.05
C CYS A 25 22.01 0.33 -3.94
N LYS A 26 22.44 1.58 -4.10
CA LYS A 26 21.78 2.54 -5.00
C LYS A 26 21.72 2.04 -6.44
N ALA A 27 22.83 1.56 -6.98
CA ALA A 27 22.88 1.04 -8.35
C ALA A 27 21.93 -0.15 -8.55
N VAL A 28 21.86 -1.08 -7.57
CA VAL A 28 20.90 -2.20 -7.63
C VAL A 28 19.47 -1.70 -7.56
N VAL A 29 19.13 -0.80 -6.64
CA VAL A 29 17.79 -0.23 -6.52
C VAL A 29 17.40 0.50 -7.81
N ASP A 30 18.29 1.32 -8.37
CA ASP A 30 18.04 2.03 -9.64
C ASP A 30 17.79 1.05 -10.79
N GLN A 31 18.52 -0.07 -10.85
CA GLN A 31 18.29 -1.09 -11.87
C GLN A 31 16.96 -1.83 -11.67
N VAL A 32 16.60 -2.13 -10.43
CA VAL A 32 15.33 -2.77 -10.08
C VAL A 32 14.15 -1.84 -10.42
N LEU A 33 14.27 -0.53 -10.10
CA LEU A 33 13.25 0.46 -10.46
C LEU A 33 13.08 0.60 -11.97
N LYS A 34 14.18 0.55 -12.75
CA LYS A 34 14.08 0.52 -14.23
C LYS A 34 13.31 -0.69 -14.75
N ILE A 35 13.40 -1.85 -14.10
CA ILE A 35 12.63 -3.03 -14.48
C ILE A 35 11.15 -2.82 -14.14
N ILE A 36 10.87 -2.32 -12.93
CA ILE A 36 9.51 -2.00 -12.48
C ILE A 36 8.84 -0.97 -13.40
N ASP A 37 9.56 0.08 -13.78
CA ASP A 37 9.04 1.13 -14.66
C ASP A 37 8.75 0.65 -16.09
N LYS A 38 9.47 -0.39 -16.56
CA LYS A 38 9.24 -0.95 -17.89
C LYS A 38 8.00 -1.83 -17.97
N GLY A 39 7.58 -2.45 -16.86
CA GLY A 39 6.35 -3.26 -16.78
C GLY A 39 6.34 -4.57 -17.58
N ASP A 40 7.30 -4.80 -18.48
CA ASP A 40 7.34 -5.97 -19.36
C ASP A 40 8.67 -6.73 -19.21
N SER A 41 8.71 -7.64 -18.23
CA SER A 41 9.86 -8.50 -17.96
C SER A 41 9.49 -9.67 -17.06
N ASP A 42 10.03 -10.85 -17.35
CA ASP A 42 9.98 -12.03 -16.45
C ASP A 42 10.56 -11.74 -15.04
N LEU A 43 11.37 -10.68 -14.91
CA LEU A 43 11.97 -10.25 -13.65
C LEU A 43 11.09 -9.29 -12.86
N LEU A 44 9.94 -8.85 -13.40
CA LEU A 44 9.10 -7.83 -12.78
C LEU A 44 8.58 -8.25 -11.41
N ILE A 45 7.86 -9.36 -11.33
CA ILE A 45 7.35 -9.89 -10.05
C ILE A 45 8.48 -10.11 -9.04
N PRO A 46 9.59 -10.78 -9.38
CA PRO A 46 10.76 -10.87 -8.49
C PRO A 46 11.27 -9.51 -8.00
N CYS A 47 11.31 -8.48 -8.86
CA CYS A 47 11.74 -7.12 -8.54
C CYS A 47 10.78 -6.41 -7.59
N VAL A 48 9.47 -6.44 -7.88
CA VAL A 48 8.41 -5.87 -7.02
C VAL A 48 8.47 -6.48 -5.62
N LYS A 49 8.61 -7.82 -5.56
CA LYS A 49 8.74 -8.57 -4.31
C LYS A 49 9.97 -8.16 -3.50
N ALA A 50 11.12 -8.03 -4.18
CA ALA A 50 12.35 -7.63 -3.53
C ALA A 50 12.30 -6.22 -2.96
N ILE A 51 11.71 -5.26 -3.69
CA ILE A 51 11.50 -3.90 -3.18
C ILE A 51 10.60 -3.93 -1.94
N GLY A 52 9.50 -4.68 -1.97
CA GLY A 52 8.61 -4.82 -0.82
C GLY A 52 9.31 -5.41 0.40
N ASN A 53 10.11 -6.46 0.20
CA ASN A 53 10.90 -7.07 1.29
C ASN A 53 11.88 -6.06 1.93
N LEU A 54 12.39 -5.12 1.14
CA LEU A 54 13.28 -4.06 1.58
C LEU A 54 12.55 -2.78 2.01
N ALA A 55 11.21 -2.76 2.11
CA ALA A 55 10.43 -1.56 2.44
C ALA A 55 10.95 -0.81 3.69
N ARG A 56 11.42 -1.55 4.69
CA ARG A 56 11.97 -1.01 5.96
C ARG A 56 13.44 -0.62 5.90
N THR A 57 14.07 -0.68 4.72
CA THR A 57 15.43 -0.16 4.47
C THR A 57 15.42 1.29 4.01
N PHE A 58 14.38 1.68 3.28
CA PHE A 58 14.36 2.95 2.59
C PHE A 58 14.13 4.09 3.58
N ARG A 59 14.79 5.21 3.31
CA ARG A 59 14.65 6.43 4.11
C ARG A 59 13.46 7.21 3.58
N ALA A 60 12.90 8.10 4.41
CA ALA A 60 11.84 9.03 3.98
C ALA A 60 12.22 9.85 2.73
N THR A 61 13.51 10.12 2.54
CA THR A 61 14.04 10.87 1.39
C THR A 61 14.04 10.08 0.09
N GLU A 62 13.88 8.75 0.12
CA GLU A 62 13.82 7.91 -1.07
C GLU A 62 12.37 7.78 -1.55
N THR A 63 11.92 8.78 -2.30
CA THR A 63 10.52 8.92 -2.74
C THR A 63 10.24 8.24 -4.07
N ARG A 64 11.27 7.78 -4.78
CA ARG A 64 11.17 7.27 -6.16
C ARG A 64 10.50 5.89 -6.26
N ILE A 65 10.28 5.21 -5.14
CA ILE A 65 9.87 3.80 -5.10
C ILE A 65 8.35 3.63 -5.17
N ILE A 66 7.60 4.45 -4.44
CA ILE A 66 6.16 4.26 -4.27
C ILE A 66 5.41 4.45 -5.60
N GLY A 67 5.70 5.52 -6.35
CA GLY A 67 5.02 5.83 -7.61
C GLY A 67 5.04 4.68 -8.63
N PRO A 68 6.22 4.11 -8.96
CA PRO A 68 6.31 2.93 -9.82
C PRO A 68 5.46 1.74 -9.36
N LEU A 69 5.45 1.44 -8.05
CA LEU A 69 4.64 0.36 -7.50
C LEU A 69 3.13 0.65 -7.58
N VAL A 70 2.72 1.91 -7.40
CA VAL A 70 1.30 2.30 -7.53
C VAL A 70 0.82 2.13 -8.98
N ARG A 71 1.65 2.44 -9.98
CA ARG A 71 1.27 2.23 -11.39
C ARG A 71 0.95 0.77 -11.71
N LEU A 72 1.66 -0.17 -11.08
CA LEU A 72 1.40 -1.60 -11.25
C LEU A 72 0.06 -2.07 -10.65
N LEU A 73 -0.65 -1.23 -9.89
CA LEU A 73 -2.01 -1.56 -9.44
C LEU A 73 -3.03 -1.47 -10.58
N ASP A 74 -2.75 -0.71 -11.64
CA ASP A 74 -3.57 -0.59 -12.85
C ASP A 74 -3.18 -1.61 -13.94
N GLU A 75 -2.33 -2.57 -13.61
CA GLU A 75 -1.80 -3.52 -14.59
C GLU A 75 -2.84 -4.59 -14.97
N ARG A 76 -2.78 -5.05 -16.22
CA ARG A 76 -3.76 -6.01 -16.76
C ARG A 76 -3.63 -7.40 -16.14
N GLU A 77 -2.43 -7.79 -15.73
CA GLU A 77 -2.18 -9.10 -15.14
C GLU A 77 -2.40 -9.07 -13.63
N ALA A 78 -3.40 -9.81 -13.15
CA ALA A 78 -3.80 -9.80 -11.75
C ALA A 78 -2.68 -10.25 -10.78
N GLU A 79 -1.75 -11.11 -11.22
CA GLU A 79 -0.58 -11.49 -10.42
C GLU A 79 0.39 -10.31 -10.17
N ILE A 80 0.55 -9.41 -11.14
CA ILE A 80 1.38 -8.20 -10.97
C ILE A 80 0.70 -7.26 -9.98
N SER A 81 -0.57 -6.96 -10.17
CA SER A 81 -1.35 -6.08 -9.27
C SER A 81 -1.43 -6.63 -7.85
N ARG A 82 -1.49 -7.97 -7.72
CA ARG A 82 -1.41 -8.67 -6.43
C ARG A 82 -0.06 -8.47 -5.76
N GLU A 83 1.05 -8.74 -6.44
CA GLU A 83 2.38 -8.58 -5.85
C GLU A 83 2.68 -7.10 -5.54
N ALA A 84 2.21 -6.17 -6.38
CA ALA A 84 2.29 -4.74 -6.12
C ALA A 84 1.54 -4.35 -4.84
N SER A 85 0.31 -4.85 -4.67
CA SER A 85 -0.50 -4.63 -3.46
C SER A 85 0.20 -5.18 -2.19
N ILE A 86 0.78 -6.38 -2.28
CA ILE A 86 1.54 -6.99 -1.17
C ILE A 86 2.79 -6.16 -0.85
N SER A 87 3.52 -5.74 -1.88
CA SER A 87 4.74 -4.94 -1.74
C SER A 87 4.45 -3.60 -1.07
N LEU A 88 3.44 -2.86 -1.57
CA LEU A 88 2.98 -1.61 -1.00
C LEU A 88 2.42 -1.76 0.42
N THR A 89 1.80 -2.90 0.75
CA THR A 89 1.38 -3.21 2.14
C THR A 89 2.58 -3.21 3.10
N LYS A 90 3.76 -3.64 2.67
CA LYS A 90 4.98 -3.60 3.51
C LYS A 90 5.50 -2.17 3.74
N PHE A 91 5.14 -1.22 2.87
CA PHE A 91 5.41 0.20 3.07
C PHE A 91 4.38 0.85 4.00
N ALA A 92 3.09 0.55 3.80
CA ALA A 92 1.98 1.15 4.54
C ALA A 92 1.65 0.44 5.86
N GLY A 93 2.17 -0.76 6.11
CA GLY A 93 1.84 -1.55 7.28
C GLY A 93 2.50 -1.03 8.57
N LYS A 94 1.86 -1.33 9.70
CA LYS A 94 2.29 -0.94 11.07
C LYS A 94 3.74 -1.26 11.43
N ASP A 95 4.35 -2.26 10.78
CA ASP A 95 5.73 -2.67 11.05
C ASP A 95 6.78 -1.74 10.42
N ASN A 96 6.35 -0.77 9.61
CA ASN A 96 7.18 0.23 8.99
C ASN A 96 6.98 1.60 9.66
N TYR A 97 8.05 2.19 10.20
CA TYR A 97 7.96 3.48 10.91
C TYR A 97 7.49 4.64 10.01
N LEU A 98 7.68 4.52 8.69
CA LEU A 98 7.27 5.50 7.69
C LEU A 98 5.87 5.24 7.12
N HIS A 99 5.07 4.38 7.75
CA HIS A 99 3.77 3.97 7.22
C HIS A 99 2.85 5.16 6.87
N VAL A 100 2.90 6.27 7.62
CA VAL A 100 2.06 7.46 7.34
C VAL A 100 2.55 8.15 6.08
N ASP A 101 3.86 8.44 5.99
CA ASP A 101 4.45 9.11 4.82
C ASP A 101 4.29 8.27 3.56
N HIS A 102 4.46 6.95 3.67
CA HIS A 102 4.24 6.03 2.56
C HIS A 102 2.77 5.94 2.16
N SER A 103 1.83 5.91 3.12
CA SER A 103 0.39 5.91 2.80
C SER A 103 0.00 7.20 2.06
N LYS A 104 0.51 8.36 2.49
CA LYS A 104 0.31 9.64 1.79
C LYS A 104 0.90 9.62 0.38
N ALA A 105 2.10 9.04 0.21
CA ALA A 105 2.72 8.91 -1.10
C ALA A 105 1.93 7.97 -2.03
N ILE A 106 1.35 6.90 -1.50
CA ILE A 106 0.48 5.99 -2.27
C ILE A 106 -0.78 6.72 -2.74
N ILE A 107 -1.44 7.46 -1.85
CA ILE A 107 -2.60 8.29 -2.20
C ILE A 107 -2.22 9.32 -3.27
N SER A 108 -1.12 10.06 -3.07
CA SER A 108 -0.65 11.10 -4.01
C SER A 108 -0.31 10.54 -5.39
N ALA A 109 0.10 9.27 -5.48
CA ALA A 109 0.34 8.58 -6.74
C ALA A 109 -0.95 8.03 -7.40
N GLY A 110 -2.13 8.31 -6.84
CA GLY A 110 -3.42 7.85 -7.33
C GLY A 110 -3.85 6.47 -6.81
N GLY A 111 -3.17 5.92 -5.81
CA GLY A 111 -3.39 4.56 -5.33
C GLY A 111 -4.81 4.30 -4.80
N ALA A 112 -5.47 5.31 -4.23
CA ALA A 112 -6.83 5.17 -3.71
C ALA A 112 -7.81 4.65 -4.77
N LYS A 113 -7.82 5.27 -5.96
CA LYS A 113 -8.72 4.90 -7.06
C LYS A 113 -8.44 3.47 -7.56
N HIS A 114 -7.18 3.14 -7.82
CA HIS A 114 -6.79 1.80 -8.30
C HIS A 114 -7.16 0.72 -7.29
N LEU A 115 -6.94 0.97 -5.99
CA LEU A 115 -7.28 0.00 -4.94
C LEU A 115 -8.78 -0.23 -4.82
N VAL A 116 -9.59 0.83 -4.90
CA VAL A 116 -11.05 0.71 -4.92
C VAL A 116 -11.52 -0.13 -6.11
N GLN A 117 -10.96 0.12 -7.30
CA GLN A 117 -11.26 -0.68 -8.49
C GLN A 117 -10.85 -2.15 -8.31
N LEU A 118 -9.67 -2.44 -7.78
CA LEU A 118 -9.21 -3.80 -7.52
C LEU A 118 -10.07 -4.53 -6.48
N VAL A 119 -10.54 -3.85 -5.44
CA VAL A 119 -11.41 -4.44 -4.42
C VAL A 119 -12.77 -4.84 -4.99
N TYR A 120 -13.36 -4.02 -5.86
CA TYR A 120 -14.67 -4.30 -6.45
C TYR A 120 -14.64 -5.21 -7.68
N LEU A 121 -13.68 -4.97 -8.58
CA LEU A 121 -13.66 -5.52 -9.93
C LEU A 121 -12.46 -6.43 -10.20
N GLY A 122 -11.46 -6.43 -9.31
CA GLY A 122 -10.28 -7.27 -9.47
C GLY A 122 -10.60 -8.76 -9.33
N GLU A 123 -9.70 -9.59 -9.84
CA GLU A 123 -9.79 -11.05 -9.64
C GLU A 123 -9.65 -11.42 -8.16
N GLN A 124 -10.21 -12.57 -7.77
CA GLN A 124 -10.20 -13.01 -6.36
C GLN A 124 -8.79 -13.06 -5.76
N ILE A 125 -7.78 -13.36 -6.59
CA ILE A 125 -6.38 -13.46 -6.16
C ILE A 125 -5.79 -12.12 -5.68
N VAL A 126 -6.29 -10.98 -6.19
CA VAL A 126 -5.79 -9.63 -5.87
C VAL A 126 -6.68 -8.89 -4.87
N GLN A 127 -8.00 -9.14 -4.87
CA GLN A 127 -8.97 -8.43 -4.03
C GLN A 127 -8.56 -8.36 -2.56
N LYS A 128 -8.14 -9.48 -1.96
CA LYS A 128 -7.72 -9.52 -0.56
C LYS A 128 -6.49 -8.64 -0.30
N SER A 129 -5.48 -8.72 -1.16
CA SER A 129 -4.25 -7.93 -1.02
C SER A 129 -4.52 -6.43 -1.21
N ALA A 130 -5.39 -6.05 -2.15
CA ALA A 130 -5.81 -4.68 -2.35
C ALA A 130 -6.59 -4.14 -1.14
N LEU A 131 -7.51 -4.94 -0.59
CA LEU A 131 -8.30 -4.57 0.59
C LEU A 131 -7.44 -4.35 1.83
N VAL A 132 -6.45 -5.23 2.08
CA VAL A 132 -5.50 -5.09 3.19
C VAL A 132 -4.74 -3.77 3.07
N LEU A 133 -4.21 -3.47 1.88
CA LEU A 133 -3.49 -2.23 1.63
C LEU A 133 -4.37 -0.99 1.85
N LEU A 134 -5.57 -1.00 1.26
CA LEU A 134 -6.53 0.10 1.40
C LEU A 134 -6.91 0.34 2.87
N SER A 135 -7.06 -0.74 3.65
CA SER A 135 -7.37 -0.66 5.08
C SER A 135 -6.24 -0.03 5.90
N TYR A 136 -4.98 -0.38 5.61
CA TYR A 136 -3.83 0.29 6.25
C TYR A 136 -3.73 1.77 5.88
N ILE A 137 -3.95 2.12 4.61
CA ILE A 137 -3.94 3.51 4.18
C ILE A 137 -5.04 4.32 4.90
N ALA A 138 -6.26 3.79 4.95
CA ALA A 138 -7.38 4.38 5.68
C ALA A 138 -7.12 4.51 7.19
N LEU A 139 -6.49 3.50 7.79
CA LEU A 139 -6.09 3.51 9.20
C LEU A 139 -5.12 4.66 9.50
N HIS A 140 -4.15 4.89 8.62
CA HIS A 140 -3.03 5.81 8.86
C HIS A 140 -3.27 7.24 8.36
N VAL A 141 -4.15 7.43 7.38
CA VAL A 141 -4.46 8.75 6.77
C VAL A 141 -5.98 8.95 6.64
N PRO A 142 -6.75 8.83 7.74
CA PRO A 142 -8.22 8.88 7.67
C PRO A 142 -8.81 10.25 7.31
N ASP A 143 -7.98 11.30 7.33
CA ASP A 143 -8.34 12.68 7.03
C ASP A 143 -8.10 13.08 5.56
N SER A 144 -7.65 12.14 4.70
CA SER A 144 -7.41 12.42 3.28
C SER A 144 -8.71 12.69 2.52
N GLU A 145 -8.74 13.81 1.81
CA GLU A 145 -9.84 14.18 0.91
C GLU A 145 -9.96 13.19 -0.25
N GLU A 146 -8.84 12.68 -0.76
CA GLU A 146 -8.82 11.70 -1.84
C GLU A 146 -9.45 10.37 -1.43
N LEU A 147 -9.27 9.92 -0.18
CA LEU A 147 -9.97 8.73 0.33
C LEU A 147 -11.47 8.97 0.45
N ALA A 148 -11.89 10.18 0.83
CA ALA A 148 -13.30 10.56 0.88
C ALA A 148 -13.92 10.61 -0.53
N GLN A 149 -13.24 11.24 -1.49
CA GLN A 149 -13.67 11.32 -2.89
C GLN A 149 -13.73 9.94 -3.57
N ALA A 150 -12.83 9.02 -3.21
CA ALA A 150 -12.85 7.64 -3.69
C ALA A 150 -13.84 6.75 -2.92
N GLU A 151 -14.66 7.32 -2.03
CA GLU A 151 -15.70 6.64 -1.25
C GLU A 151 -15.18 5.44 -0.43
N VAL A 152 -13.93 5.51 0.03
CA VAL A 152 -13.23 4.38 0.67
C VAL A 152 -13.99 3.83 1.88
N LEU A 153 -14.66 4.69 2.66
CA LEU A 153 -15.49 4.24 3.78
C LEU A 153 -16.58 3.25 3.34
N GLY A 154 -17.31 3.57 2.27
CA GLY A 154 -18.34 2.69 1.71
C GLY A 154 -17.75 1.37 1.18
N VAL A 155 -16.54 1.41 0.64
CA VAL A 155 -15.81 0.21 0.20
C VAL A 155 -15.48 -0.70 1.38
N LEU A 156 -14.95 -0.15 2.48
CA LEU A 156 -14.63 -0.93 3.67
C LEU A 156 -15.89 -1.47 4.36
N GLU A 157 -16.99 -0.72 4.37
CA GLU A 157 -18.29 -1.18 4.88
C GLU A 157 -18.82 -2.37 4.08
N TRP A 158 -18.81 -2.27 2.74
CA TRP A 158 -19.21 -3.35 1.85
C TRP A 158 -18.33 -4.59 2.05
N ALA A 159 -17.00 -4.40 2.13
CA ALA A 159 -16.04 -5.48 2.29
C ALA A 159 -16.21 -6.21 3.64
N SER A 160 -16.53 -5.49 4.72
CA SER A 160 -16.75 -6.08 6.05
C SER A 160 -17.96 -7.02 6.13
N LYS A 161 -18.83 -7.01 5.11
CA LYS A 161 -19.99 -7.91 5.01
C LYS A 161 -19.71 -9.14 4.15
N GLN A 162 -18.52 -9.27 3.56
CA GLN A 162 -18.19 -10.37 2.67
C GLN A 162 -17.73 -11.62 3.44
N PRO A 163 -18.17 -12.84 3.06
CA PRO A 163 -17.87 -14.07 3.81
C PRO A 163 -16.37 -14.37 3.97
N ASN A 164 -15.58 -14.07 2.93
CA ASN A 164 -14.13 -14.29 2.91
C ASN A 164 -13.36 -13.38 3.89
N VAL A 165 -13.94 -12.23 4.25
CA VAL A 165 -13.38 -11.28 5.21
C VAL A 165 -13.72 -11.71 6.63
N THR A 166 -14.97 -12.09 6.90
CA THR A 166 -15.45 -12.52 8.24
C THR A 166 -14.80 -13.82 8.76
N GLN A 167 -14.08 -14.54 7.90
CA GLN A 167 -13.32 -15.75 8.27
C GLN A 167 -11.86 -15.45 8.62
N ASP A 168 -11.37 -14.25 8.35
CA ASP A 168 -10.01 -13.81 8.66
C ASP A 168 -10.06 -12.74 9.76
N GLU A 169 -9.90 -13.19 11.02
CA GLU A 169 -10.01 -12.34 12.22
C GLU A 169 -9.07 -11.13 12.17
N ALA A 170 -7.86 -11.29 11.61
CA ALA A 170 -6.87 -10.22 11.55
C ALA A 170 -7.28 -9.14 10.53
N LEU A 171 -7.81 -9.57 9.39
CA LEU A 171 -8.36 -8.66 8.38
C LEU A 171 -9.62 -7.96 8.89
N GLU A 172 -10.51 -8.69 9.57
CA GLU A 172 -11.71 -8.11 10.16
C GLU A 172 -11.37 -7.04 11.18
N ALA A 173 -10.44 -7.31 12.11
CA ALA A 173 -10.00 -6.32 13.09
C ALA A 173 -9.41 -5.06 12.44
N LEU A 174 -8.58 -5.23 11.41
CA LEU A 174 -8.01 -4.12 10.63
C LEU A 174 -9.11 -3.28 9.96
N LEU A 175 -10.13 -3.93 9.38
CA LEU A 175 -11.25 -3.24 8.75
C LEU A 175 -12.10 -2.47 9.76
N GLN A 176 -12.38 -3.05 10.93
CA GLN A 176 -13.15 -2.35 11.95
C GLN A 176 -12.43 -1.09 12.46
N GLU A 177 -11.13 -1.19 12.75
CA GLU A 177 -10.36 -0.02 13.21
C GLU A 177 -10.25 1.04 12.10
N SER A 178 -9.94 0.65 10.87
CA SER A 178 -9.80 1.60 9.76
C SER A 178 -11.12 2.33 9.43
N LYS A 179 -12.27 1.64 9.46
CA LYS A 179 -13.59 2.27 9.35
C LYS A 179 -13.85 3.26 10.47
N SER A 180 -13.65 2.84 11.72
CA SER A 180 -13.87 3.71 12.88
C SER A 180 -13.06 5.00 12.78
N ARG A 181 -11.82 4.92 12.29
CA ARG A 181 -11.00 6.11 12.02
C ARG A 181 -11.59 7.00 10.95
N LEU A 182 -11.96 6.47 9.78
CA LEU A 182 -12.55 7.26 8.69
C LEU A 182 -13.85 7.95 9.11
N GLU A 183 -14.76 7.23 9.79
CA GLU A 183 -16.04 7.78 10.28
C GLU A 183 -15.85 8.99 11.20
N LEU A 184 -14.87 8.92 12.10
CA LEU A 184 -14.56 10.01 13.03
C LEU A 184 -14.13 11.29 12.31
N TYR A 185 -13.44 11.20 11.17
CA TYR A 185 -13.00 12.36 10.40
C TYR A 185 -14.06 12.86 9.43
N GLN A 186 -14.77 11.97 8.74
CA GLN A 186 -15.82 12.36 7.79
C GLN A 186 -17.05 12.96 8.49
N SER A 187 -17.39 12.48 9.68
CA SER A 187 -18.44 13.10 10.52
C SER A 187 -18.08 14.51 11.00
N ARG A 188 -16.79 14.80 11.21
CA ARG A 188 -16.30 16.15 11.56
C ARG A 188 -16.32 17.10 10.37
N GLY A 189 -15.97 16.62 9.17
CA GLY A 189 -16.05 17.40 7.93
C GLY A 189 -17.48 17.85 7.62
N SER A 190 -18.47 16.97 7.78
CA SER A 190 -19.89 17.28 7.58
C SER A 190 -20.42 18.39 8.52
N ARG A 191 -19.87 18.48 9.74
CA ARG A 191 -20.20 19.56 10.71
C ARG A 191 -19.60 20.93 10.37
N GLY A 192 -18.58 20.98 9.49
CA GLY A 192 -17.98 22.24 9.01
C GLY A 192 -18.83 22.96 7.95
N PHE A 193 -19.57 22.21 7.13
CA PHE A 193 -20.41 22.77 6.07
C PHE A 193 -21.69 23.47 6.58
N HIS A 194 -22.12 23.18 7.81
CA HIS A 194 -23.29 23.83 8.41
C HIS A 194 -23.01 25.21 9.04
N LYS A 195 -21.76 25.68 9.07
CA LYS A 195 -21.38 26.97 9.68
C LYS A 195 -21.05 28.10 8.70
N LEU A 196 -21.14 27.86 7.39
CA LEU A 196 -20.85 28.88 6.36
C LEU A 196 -22.10 29.44 5.67
N HIS A 197 -23.31 29.07 6.12
CA HIS A 197 -24.58 29.57 5.58
C HIS A 197 -25.58 30.01 6.67
N GLN A 198 -25.11 30.70 7.71
CA GLN A 198 -25.97 31.51 8.58
C GLN A 198 -25.37 32.90 8.74
#